data_AF-A0A4U8UXN4-F1
#
_entry.id   AF-A0A4U8UXN4-F1
#
_cell.length_a   1.000
_cell.length_b   1.000
_cell.length_c   1.000
_cell.angle_alpha   90.00
_cell.angle_beta   90.00
_cell.angle_gamma   90.00
#
_symmetry.space_group_name_H-M   'P 1'
#
loop_
_entity.id
_entity.type
_entity.pdbx_description
1 polymer ?
#
loop_
_entity_poly.entity_id
_entity_poly.type
_entity_poly.pdbx_seq_one_letter_code
_entity_poly.pdbx_strand_id
1 'polypeptide(L)'
;MITVLPLLMYFIRSQFFYTVTGHVYPGMGHVCLLNLVVIAIAVLMAIFYPHVGSILRYVGSLSGLVYIFTLPCAVYLMRQYKSGRLTNVQIGTHGFIVFLGSANMIAQFFV
;
A
#
# COMPACT_ATOMS: atom_id res chain seq x y z
N MET A 1 -1.80 -17.57 -12.35
CA MET A 1 -1.28 -17.50 -10.97
C MET A 1 0.08 -18.18 -10.82
N ILE A 2 0.30 -19.36 -11.40
CA ILE A 2 1.55 -20.14 -11.25
C ILE A 2 2.83 -19.36 -11.65
N THR A 3 2.77 -18.51 -12.68
CA THR A 3 3.93 -17.72 -13.14
C THR A 3 4.04 -16.34 -12.49
N VAL A 4 2.92 -15.77 -12.03
CA VAL A 4 2.86 -14.40 -11.48
C VAL A 4 3.13 -14.39 -9.97
N LEU A 5 2.66 -15.41 -9.24
CA LEU A 5 2.84 -15.50 -7.80
C LEU A 5 4.32 -15.54 -7.37
N PRO A 6 5.22 -16.30 -8.04
CA PRO A 6 6.64 -16.27 -7.70
C PRO A 6 7.28 -14.90 -7.91
N LEU A 7 6.89 -14.19 -8.96
CA LEU A 7 7.38 -12.84 -9.25
C LEU A 7 6.91 -11.83 -8.20
N LEU A 8 5.63 -11.89 -7.79
CA LEU A 8 5.09 -11.03 -6.74
C LEU A 8 5.74 -11.31 -5.39
N MET A 9 5.95 -12.58 -5.02
CA MET A 9 6.65 -12.93 -3.78
C MET A 9 8.09 -12.42 -3.79
N TYR A 10 8.79 -12.54 -4.92
CA TYR A 10 10.13 -11.98 -5.07
C TYR A 10 10.12 -10.45 -4.87
N PHE A 11 9.16 -9.75 -5.47
CA PHE A 11 9.02 -8.30 -5.33
C PHE A 11 8.76 -7.87 -3.88
N ILE A 12 7.79 -8.50 -3.20
CA ILE A 12 7.47 -8.20 -1.79
C ILE A 12 8.69 -8.39 -0.90
N ARG A 13 9.39 -9.52 -1.07
CA ARG A 13 10.61 -9.84 -0.31
C ARG A 13 11.69 -8.78 -0.51
N SER A 14 11.97 -8.42 -1.77
CA SER A 14 12.97 -7.42 -2.12
C SER A 14 12.66 -6.06 -1.47
N GLN A 15 11.42 -5.59 -1.61
CA GLN A 15 11.00 -4.30 -1.05
C GLN A 15 11.03 -4.27 0.47
N PHE A 16 10.61 -5.36 1.12
CA PHE A 16 10.63 -5.46 2.58
C PHE A 16 12.06 -5.43 3.12
N PHE A 17 12.98 -6.24 2.59
CA PHE A 17 14.36 -6.27 3.07
C PHE A 17 15.13 -4.99 2.77
N TYR A 18 14.89 -4.38 1.60
CA TYR A 18 15.46 -3.08 1.27
C TYR A 18 15.02 -2.01 2.28
N THR A 19 13.73 -1.99 2.65
CA THR A 19 13.19 -1.00 3.60
C THR A 19 13.66 -1.24 5.03
N VAL A 20 13.73 -2.49 5.49
CA VAL A 20 14.04 -2.83 6.89
C VAL A 20 15.54 -2.87 7.16
N THR A 21 16.34 -3.43 6.26
CA THR A 21 17.77 -3.71 6.50
C THR A 21 18.70 -2.91 5.59
N GLY A 22 18.19 -2.19 4.58
CA GLY A 22 19.00 -1.45 3.61
C GLY A 22 19.79 -2.34 2.63
N HIS A 23 19.79 -3.65 2.85
CA HIS A 23 20.44 -4.64 2.00
C HIS A 23 19.41 -5.58 1.39
N VAL A 24 19.58 -5.89 0.10
CA VAL A 24 18.67 -6.74 -0.67
C VAL A 24 18.64 -8.18 -0.15
N TYR A 25 19.69 -8.62 0.56
CA TYR A 25 19.80 -9.97 1.09
C TYR A 25 20.53 -10.01 2.44
N PRO A 26 19.81 -9.91 3.57
CA PRO A 26 20.42 -9.93 4.88
C PRO A 26 20.79 -11.35 5.38
N GLY A 27 20.33 -12.41 4.70
CA GLY A 27 20.69 -13.80 5.00
C GLY A 27 19.53 -14.81 4.87
N MET A 28 19.86 -16.11 4.81
CA MET A 28 18.90 -17.19 4.55
C MET A 28 17.80 -17.30 5.62
N GLY A 29 18.16 -17.14 6.90
CA GLY A 29 17.22 -17.25 8.03
C GLY A 29 16.10 -16.19 8.00
N HIS A 30 16.46 -14.93 7.74
CA HIS A 30 15.49 -13.83 7.63
C HIS A 30 14.52 -14.04 6.47
N VAL A 31 15.03 -14.51 5.32
CA VAL A 31 14.22 -14.81 4.14
C VAL A 31 13.25 -15.97 4.40
N CYS A 32 13.71 -17.05 5.04
CA CYS A 32 12.86 -18.17 5.41
C CYS A 32 11.75 -17.74 6.38
N LEU A 33 12.07 -16.92 7.38
CA LEU A 33 11.09 -16.40 8.33
C LEU A 33 10.01 -15.58 7.63
N LEU A 34 10.41 -14.64 6.75
CA LEU A 34 9.46 -13.80 6.01
C LEU A 34 8.53 -14.63 5.11
N ASN A 35 9.07 -15.59 4.36
CA ASN A 35 8.27 -16.47 3.51
C ASN A 35 7.28 -17.31 4.33
N LEU A 36 7.73 -17.84 5.49
CA LEU A 36 6.88 -18.62 6.38
C LEU A 36 5.73 -17.77 6.93
N VAL A 37 5.99 -16.54 7.35
CA VAL A 37 4.97 -15.60 7.82
C VAL A 37 3.96 -15.26 6.72
N VAL A 38 4.42 -14.94 5.52
CA VAL A 38 3.54 -14.60 4.38
C VAL A 38 2.63 -15.77 4.03
N ILE A 39 3.17 -16.99 3.94
CA ILE A 39 2.39 -18.19 3.66
C ILE A 39 1.41 -18.47 4.79
N ALA A 40 1.83 -18.35 6.06
CA ALA A 40 0.97 -18.58 7.22
C ALA A 40 -0.23 -17.62 7.22
N ILE A 41 -0.01 -16.32 6.99
CA ILE A 41 -1.10 -15.33 6.90
C ILE A 41 -2.06 -15.67 5.76
N ALA A 42 -1.52 -16.04 4.58
CA ALA A 42 -2.35 -16.41 3.43
C ALA A 42 -3.21 -17.65 3.70
N VAL A 43 -2.63 -18.69 4.31
CA VAL A 43 -3.33 -19.93 4.67
C VAL A 43 -4.38 -19.68 5.75
N LEU A 44 -4.05 -18.91 6.79
CA LEU A 44 -4.99 -18.53 7.84
C LEU A 44 -6.19 -17.78 7.27
N MET A 45 -5.96 -16.80 6.39
CA MET A 45 -7.05 -16.07 5.72
C MET A 45 -7.89 -16.99 4.84
N ALA A 46 -7.27 -17.94 4.13
CA ALA A 46 -8.00 -18.90 3.30
C ALA A 46 -8.91 -19.84 4.11
N ILE A 47 -8.49 -20.23 5.32
CA ILE A 47 -9.27 -21.13 6.19
C ILE A 47 -10.38 -20.37 6.92
N PHE A 48 -10.05 -19.23 7.55
CA PHE A 48 -10.97 -18.54 8.45
C PHE A 48 -11.89 -17.54 7.75
N TYR A 49 -11.46 -16.94 6.63
CA TYR A 49 -12.22 -15.88 5.97
C TYR A 49 -11.99 -15.84 4.44
N PRO A 50 -12.53 -16.81 3.68
CA PRO A 50 -12.34 -16.94 2.23
C PRO A 50 -13.15 -15.93 1.39
N HIS A 51 -13.46 -14.74 1.92
CA HIS A 51 -14.18 -13.69 1.21
C HIS A 51 -13.20 -12.74 0.50
N VAL A 52 -12.80 -13.13 -0.71
CA VAL A 52 -11.80 -12.40 -1.52
C VAL A 52 -12.22 -10.94 -1.77
N GLY A 53 -13.53 -10.69 -1.98
CA GLY A 53 -14.06 -9.35 -2.22
C GLY A 53 -13.82 -8.37 -1.06
N SER A 54 -14.02 -8.81 0.18
CA SER A 54 -13.77 -7.99 1.36
C SER A 54 -12.29 -7.66 1.50
N ILE A 55 -11.41 -8.64 1.32
CA ILE A 55 -9.95 -8.44 1.39
C ILE A 55 -9.51 -7.41 0.34
N LEU A 56 -9.98 -7.56 -0.91
CA LEU A 56 -9.68 -6.62 -1.99
C LEU A 56 -10.20 -5.21 -1.71
N ARG A 57 -11.39 -5.07 -1.12
CA ARG A 57 -11.96 -3.76 -0.77
C ARG A 57 -11.14 -3.03 0.29
N TYR A 58 -10.75 -3.72 1.37
CA TYR A 58 -9.95 -3.12 2.45
C TYR A 58 -8.51 -2.81 2.00
N VAL A 59 -7.84 -3.76 1.34
CA VAL A 59 -6.46 -3.54 0.86
C VAL A 59 -6.45 -2.48 -0.25
N GLY A 60 -7.44 -2.50 -1.14
CA GLY A 60 -7.57 -1.53 -2.23
C GLY A 60 -7.88 -0.12 -1.74
N SER A 61 -8.75 0.05 -0.74
CA SER A 61 -9.03 1.38 -0.18
C SER A 61 -7.84 1.97 0.57
N LEU A 62 -7.12 1.15 1.35
CA LEU A 62 -5.94 1.59 2.10
C LEU A 62 -4.78 1.93 1.16
N SER A 63 -4.44 1.03 0.24
CA SER A 63 -3.36 1.28 -0.73
C SER A 63 -3.72 2.41 -1.70
N GLY A 64 -4.99 2.54 -2.10
CA GLY A 64 -5.48 3.64 -2.91
C GLY A 64 -5.38 4.99 -2.21
N LEU A 65 -5.76 5.06 -0.92
CA LEU A 65 -5.59 6.27 -0.12
C LEU A 65 -4.13 6.73 -0.09
N VAL A 66 -3.20 5.82 0.24
CA VAL A 66 -1.79 6.18 0.41
C VAL A 66 -1.13 6.47 -0.93
N TYR A 67 -1.16 5.52 -1.87
CA TYR A 67 -0.36 5.59 -3.09
C TYR A 67 -1.03 6.34 -4.24
N ILE A 68 -2.37 6.28 -4.36
CA ILE A 68 -3.09 6.88 -5.50
C ILE A 68 -3.53 8.31 -5.17
N PHE A 69 -4.08 8.55 -3.99
CA PHE A 69 -4.61 9.87 -3.64
C PHE A 69 -3.61 10.74 -2.88
N THR A 70 -3.01 10.24 -1.81
CA THR A 70 -2.22 11.07 -0.89
C THR A 70 -0.84 11.39 -1.43
N LEU A 71 -0.06 10.39 -1.84
CA LEU A 71 1.34 10.56 -2.24
C LEU A 71 1.54 11.53 -3.42
N PRO A 72 0.85 11.40 -4.58
CA PRO A 72 1.02 12.34 -5.68
C PRO A 72 0.53 13.76 -5.34
N CYS A 73 -0.58 13.87 -4.60
CA CYS A 73 -1.10 15.17 -4.16
C CYS A 73 -0.13 15.87 -3.20
N ALA A 74 0.41 15.15 -2.22
CA ALA A 74 1.37 15.67 -1.26
C ALA A 74 2.66 16.11 -1.97
N VAL A 75 3.20 15.30 -2.87
CA VAL A 75 4.41 15.61 -3.64
C VAL A 75 4.19 16.84 -4.53
N TYR A 76 3.05 16.93 -5.22
CA TYR A 76 2.71 18.09 -6.05
C TYR A 76 2.60 19.38 -5.22
N LEU A 77 1.89 19.32 -4.11
CA LEU A 77 1.68 20.47 -3.24
C LEU A 77 2.99 20.95 -2.60
N MET A 78 3.83 20.01 -2.14
CA MET A 78 5.15 20.32 -1.58
C MET A 78 6.06 20.97 -2.62
N ARG A 79 5.99 20.51 -3.88
CA ARG A 79 6.75 21.12 -4.98
C ARG A 79 6.29 22.55 -5.25
N GLN A 80 4.99 22.78 -5.32
CA GLN A 80 4.42 24.11 -5.55
C GLN A 80 4.72 25.09 -4.41
N TYR A 81 4.69 24.60 -3.16
CA TYR A 81 5.07 25.37 -1.98
C TYR A 81 6.55 25.80 -2.06
N LYS A 82 7.46 24.87 -2.38
CA LYS A 82 8.89 25.19 -2.57
C LYS A 82 9.15 26.16 -3.73
N SER A 83 8.31 26.14 -4.77
CA SER A 83 8.42 27.07 -5.90
C SER A 83 7.72 28.41 -5.68
N GLY A 84 7.08 28.64 -4.53
CA GLY A 84 6.37 29.89 -4.22
C GLY A 84 5.14 30.17 -5.09
N ARG A 85 4.63 29.17 -5.82
CA ARG A 85 3.49 29.29 -6.76
C ARG A 85 2.21 28.64 -6.20
N LEU A 86 2.10 28.58 -4.89
CA LEU A 86 1.00 27.87 -4.23
C LEU A 86 -0.28 28.71 -4.30
N THR A 87 -1.25 28.23 -5.08
CA THR A 87 -2.58 28.86 -5.15
C THR A 87 -3.53 28.16 -4.19
N ASN A 88 -4.37 28.92 -3.48
CA ASN A 88 -5.40 28.37 -2.58
C ASN A 88 -6.35 27.39 -3.29
N VAL A 89 -6.61 27.60 -4.58
CA VAL A 89 -7.39 26.67 -5.42
C VAL A 89 -6.70 25.30 -5.55
N GLN A 90 -5.37 25.26 -5.68
CA GLN A 90 -4.62 24.00 -5.78
C GLN A 90 -4.67 23.22 -4.47
N ILE A 91 -4.55 23.92 -3.33
CA ILE A 91 -4.68 23.32 -2.00
C ILE A 91 -6.08 22.73 -1.83
N GLY A 92 -7.13 23.49 -2.18
CA GLY A 92 -8.52 23.05 -2.08
C GLY A 92 -8.82 21.82 -2.93
N THR A 93 -8.43 21.83 -4.20
CA THR A 93 -8.72 20.69 -5.11
C THR A 93 -7.98 19.43 -4.72
N HIS A 94 -6.68 19.52 -4.40
CA HIS A 94 -5.90 18.34 -4.00
C HIS A 94 -6.29 17.84 -2.60
N GLY A 95 -6.62 18.76 -1.68
CA GLY A 95 -7.17 18.42 -0.37
C GLY A 95 -8.50 17.67 -0.49
N PHE A 96 -9.38 18.09 -1.40
CA PHE A 96 -10.64 17.39 -1.67
C PHE A 96 -10.43 15.97 -2.20
N ILE A 97 -9.45 15.76 -3.10
CA ILE A 97 -9.10 14.42 -3.60
C ILE A 97 -8.64 13.50 -2.46
N VAL A 98 -7.74 13.98 -1.59
CA VAL A 98 -7.28 13.20 -0.43
C VAL A 98 -8.44 12.91 0.53
N PHE A 99 -9.32 13.88 0.74
CA PHE A 99 -10.53 13.70 1.55
C PHE A 99 -11.44 12.60 0.99
N LEU A 100 -11.69 12.56 -0.33
CA LEU A 100 -12.45 11.49 -0.96
C LEU A 100 -11.81 10.12 -0.75
N GLY A 101 -10.48 10.02 -0.85
CA GLY A 101 -9.74 8.80 -0.55
C GLY A 101 -9.97 8.33 0.89
N SER A 102 -9.89 9.25 1.85
CA SER A 102 -10.10 8.96 3.27
C SER A 102 -11.54 8.53 3.54
N ALA A 103 -12.51 9.23 2.94
CA ALA A 103 -13.92 8.88 3.02
C ALA A 103 -14.19 7.48 2.46
N ASN A 104 -13.54 7.09 1.36
CA ASN A 104 -13.66 5.74 0.82
C ASN A 104 -13.15 4.67 1.81
N MET A 105 -11.99 4.89 2.44
CA MET A 105 -11.48 3.96 3.45
C MET A 105 -12.41 3.86 4.66
N ILE A 106 -12.96 4.98 5.13
CA ILE A 106 -13.93 5.02 6.22
C ILE A 106 -15.21 4.26 5.84
N ALA A 107 -15.73 4.49 4.63
CA ALA A 107 -16.94 3.83 4.13
C ALA A 107 -16.81 2.30 4.09
N GLN A 108 -15.61 1.76 3.85
CA GLN A 108 -15.39 0.30 3.90
C GLN A 108 -15.64 -0.31 5.28
N PHE A 109 -15.55 0.46 6.38
CA PHE A 109 -15.86 -0.04 7.72
C PHE A 109 -17.37 -0.06 8.02
N PHE A 110 -18.16 0.74 7.30
CA PHE A 110 -19.61 0.85 7.50
C PHE A 110 -20.42 -0.01 6.53
N VAL A 111 -19.81 -0.48 5.42
CA VAL A 111 -20.45 -1.28 4.36
C VAL A 111 -19.77 -2.64 4.21
#